data_AF-A0A0C1FQH6-F1
#
_entry.id   AF-A0A0C1FQH6-F1
#
_cell.length_a   1.000
_cell.length_b   1.000
_cell.length_c   1.000
_cell.angle_alpha   90.00
_cell.angle_beta   90.00
_cell.angle_gamma   90.00
#
_symmetry.space_group_name_H-M   'P 1'
#
loop_
_entity.id
_entity.type
_entity.pdbx_description
1 polymer ?
#
loop_
_entity_poly.entity_id
_entity_poly.type
_entity_poly.pdbx_seq_one_letter_code
_entity_poly.pdbx_strand_id
1 'polypeptide(L)'
;MEQHKIALSKQVTYCLTFCFFFLLLIGSACNKRFENILPVSGRNDTAGVSSGKPKVLYIILDGVRGSAVAAIKPVNITQINKNAIYSFVGLTDSTQLPVSNAGAWTSLLTGVDPGLHKVSGDNFSGNDLSHYPSIFTRIKQERPNFSTVSYTSSEAFNQNLAADAGEKQTLATDADVRTSTVAKLKDAKVDLLVAQFHGAEIAGASGGYTEGNAGYQTAITTLDSYIGEMIASLKSRASFRDENWLVVIASNKGGVTGNPRTDNSLFGDDTRNTYVALYNPKFASKLLGKPNTTDVPYAGSAPRFQSTASSTVTAVLSNTSVGNFGTTGDYCLFFKTRNDESTNSYWPGFLGKTTNFAGAGSGGWIFTMSAANFQFDFGNSSRPDVSLIRDGKWHTIAMKLSTEAGVRNLTLYSDGVKRYTIVVTGKNLDNATTALRIGALQDGARLTNMLIRDLAIFNATMTDAEVIAAMKREVTVNSPYFANLVGWWPMKEGNGFVLKDRSGKNNDFILSSNATWATFNDLSPNINPEIVGAAYRTVPNNVDLPFQIYNWLGILPRAEWGLTGKSWPPAFTEVITN
;
A
#
# COMPACT_ATOMS: atom_id res chain seq x y z
N MET A 1 31.35 72.31 19.68
CA MET A 1 30.53 71.26 19.04
C MET A 1 31.18 69.89 19.29
N GLU A 2 31.35 69.55 20.56
CA GLU A 2 32.35 68.57 21.00
C GLU A 2 31.83 67.63 22.11
N GLN A 3 30.52 67.63 22.36
CA GLN A 3 29.87 66.78 23.37
C GLN A 3 28.86 65.76 22.81
N HIS A 4 28.84 65.55 21.49
CA HIS A 4 27.99 64.51 20.87
C HIS A 4 28.74 63.40 20.14
N LYS A 5 30.09 63.43 20.11
CA LYS A 5 30.90 62.32 19.56
C LYS A 5 31.45 61.34 20.60
N ILE A 6 31.28 61.61 21.90
CA ILE A 6 31.86 60.78 22.99
C ILE A 6 30.88 59.69 23.49
N ALA A 7 29.58 59.81 23.20
CA ALA A 7 28.57 58.83 23.65
C ALA A 7 28.48 57.57 22.76
N LEU A 8 28.81 57.66 21.46
CA LEU A 8 28.74 56.50 20.56
C LEU A 8 29.94 55.53 20.68
N SER A 9 31.10 55.96 21.18
CA SER A 9 32.26 55.05 21.31
C SER A 9 32.21 54.17 22.57
N LYS A 10 31.51 54.60 23.63
CA LYS A 10 31.42 53.83 24.88
C LYS A 10 30.41 52.68 24.79
N GLN A 11 29.27 52.83 24.10
CA GLN A 11 28.29 51.74 23.96
C GLN A 11 28.76 50.60 23.04
N VAL A 12 29.57 50.90 22.01
CA VAL A 12 30.16 49.85 21.15
C VAL A 12 31.24 49.06 21.89
N THR A 13 31.98 49.71 22.81
CA THR A 13 33.04 49.06 23.60
C THR A 13 32.49 48.09 24.65
N TYR A 14 31.35 48.38 25.28
CA TYR A 14 30.73 47.45 26.25
C TYR A 14 30.11 46.22 25.58
N CYS A 15 29.59 46.33 24.36
CA CYS A 15 28.99 45.21 23.64
C CYS A 15 30.05 44.23 23.08
N LEU A 16 31.19 44.74 22.60
CA LEU A 16 32.32 43.92 22.16
C LEU A 16 33.06 43.23 23.33
N THR A 17 33.16 43.89 24.49
CA THR A 17 33.83 43.29 25.67
C THR A 17 32.97 42.21 26.34
N PHE A 18 31.63 42.34 26.30
CA PHE A 18 30.72 41.29 26.81
C PHE A 18 30.65 40.08 25.87
N CYS A 19 30.77 40.27 24.55
CA CYS A 19 30.87 39.16 23.59
C CYS A 19 32.22 38.43 23.67
N PHE A 20 33.34 39.13 23.94
CA PHE A 20 34.64 38.47 24.05
C PHE A 20 34.81 37.67 25.36
N PHE A 21 34.19 38.10 26.47
CA PHE A 21 34.24 37.34 27.73
C PHE A 21 33.34 36.09 27.73
N PHE A 22 32.27 36.07 26.92
CA PHE A 22 31.45 34.87 26.73
C PHE A 22 32.06 33.86 25.74
N LEU A 23 32.88 34.33 24.79
CA LEU A 23 33.61 33.48 23.83
C LEU A 23 34.93 32.90 24.38
N LEU A 24 35.50 33.46 25.45
CA LEU A 24 36.71 32.93 26.11
C LEU A 24 36.46 31.95 27.27
N LEU A 25 35.21 31.77 27.71
CA LEU A 25 34.84 30.75 28.72
C LEU A 25 34.45 29.39 28.12
N ILE A 26 34.47 29.25 26.79
CA ILE A 26 34.18 27.98 26.09
C ILE A 26 35.50 27.31 25.61
N GLY A 27 36.65 27.94 25.85
CA GLY A 27 37.96 27.50 25.34
C GLY A 27 38.82 26.61 26.25
N SER A 28 38.38 26.28 27.47
CA SER A 28 39.21 25.54 28.43
C SER A 28 38.41 24.55 29.28
N ALA A 29 37.90 23.49 28.64
CA ALA A 29 37.51 22.26 29.32
C ALA A 29 38.08 21.06 28.54
N CYS A 30 39.25 20.58 28.99
CA CYS A 30 39.87 19.29 28.73
C CYS A 30 39.48 18.55 27.43
N ASN A 31 40.28 18.74 26.39
CA ASN A 31 40.33 17.85 25.22
C ASN A 31 41.13 16.57 25.54
N LYS A 32 40.70 15.79 26.54
CA LYS A 32 41.11 14.40 26.69
C LYS A 32 40.06 13.53 25.99
N ARG A 33 40.48 12.76 24.99
CA ARG A 33 39.67 11.70 24.38
C ARG A 33 39.06 10.87 25.50
N PHE A 34 37.74 10.92 25.66
CA PHE A 34 37.03 9.86 26.33
C PHE A 34 37.21 8.63 25.45
N GLU A 35 38.10 7.74 25.84
CA GLU A 35 37.99 6.34 25.46
C GLU A 35 36.60 5.89 25.93
N ASN A 36 35.72 5.57 24.99
CA ASN A 36 34.50 4.82 25.28
C ASN A 36 34.90 3.38 25.64
N ILE A 37 35.57 3.20 26.77
CA ILE A 37 35.56 1.93 27.46
C ILE A 37 34.33 1.98 28.34
N LEU A 38 33.19 1.55 27.79
CA LEU A 38 32.12 1.06 28.65
C LEU A 38 32.74 -0.06 29.50
N PRO A 39 32.65 0.01 30.84
CA PRO A 39 33.05 -1.12 31.67
C PRO A 39 32.27 -2.35 31.20
N VAL A 40 32.96 -3.46 30.98
CA VAL A 40 32.40 -4.74 30.50
C VAL A 40 31.46 -5.40 31.54
N SER A 41 31.08 -4.70 32.60
CA SER A 41 30.19 -5.19 33.64
C SER A 41 29.09 -4.15 33.92
N GLY A 42 27.97 -4.26 33.22
CA GLY A 42 26.79 -3.44 33.50
C GLY A 42 25.84 -3.19 32.33
N ARG A 43 25.52 -4.20 31.51
CA ARG A 43 24.29 -4.17 30.70
C ARG A 43 23.17 -4.79 31.52
N ASN A 44 22.43 -3.96 32.23
CA ASN A 44 21.13 -4.36 32.76
C ASN A 44 20.22 -3.14 32.86
N ASP A 45 19.43 -2.91 31.81
CA ASP A 45 18.15 -2.19 31.82
C ASP A 45 17.51 -2.38 30.43
N THR A 46 16.30 -2.90 30.23
CA THR A 46 15.15 -3.18 31.10
C THR A 46 14.38 -4.36 30.47
N ALA A 47 13.78 -5.23 31.30
CA ALA A 47 13.04 -6.47 30.97
C ALA A 47 13.87 -7.74 30.66
N GLY A 48 14.54 -8.29 31.67
CA GLY A 48 14.53 -9.74 31.99
C GLY A 48 15.02 -10.81 30.99
N VAL A 49 15.54 -10.49 29.79
CA VAL A 49 15.88 -11.52 28.78
C VAL A 49 17.17 -11.21 28.02
N SER A 50 18.33 -11.41 28.64
CA SER A 50 19.57 -11.65 27.87
C SER A 50 20.53 -12.66 28.52
N SER A 51 20.01 -13.61 29.32
CA SER A 51 20.84 -14.76 29.70
C SER A 51 20.94 -15.72 28.50
N GLY A 52 22.02 -15.61 27.72
CA GLY A 52 22.41 -16.60 26.72
C GLY A 52 22.91 -16.06 25.38
N LYS A 53 23.68 -16.87 24.66
CA LYS A 53 24.22 -16.51 23.33
C LYS A 53 23.06 -16.40 22.31
N PRO A 54 22.89 -15.26 21.62
CA PRO A 54 21.81 -15.12 20.65
C PRO A 54 22.02 -16.05 19.45
N LYS A 55 20.94 -16.74 19.03
CA LYS A 55 20.91 -17.65 17.90
C LYS A 55 19.60 -17.50 17.12
N VAL A 56 19.60 -17.83 15.84
CA VAL A 56 18.42 -17.71 14.98
C VAL A 56 18.21 -18.96 14.14
N LEU A 57 16.98 -19.48 14.17
CA LEU A 57 16.47 -20.46 13.20
C LEU A 57 15.48 -19.73 12.30
N TYR A 58 15.74 -19.66 11.00
CA TYR A 58 14.92 -18.94 10.04
C TYR A 58 14.32 -19.93 9.02
N ILE A 59 13.03 -20.20 9.17
CA ILE A 59 12.27 -21.16 8.37
C ILE A 59 11.45 -20.37 7.35
N ILE A 60 11.74 -20.59 6.07
CA ILE A 60 11.06 -19.95 4.94
C ILE A 60 10.13 -20.97 4.27
N LEU A 61 8.84 -20.62 4.17
CA LEU A 61 7.79 -21.49 3.66
C LEU A 61 7.26 -20.92 2.33
N ASP A 62 7.71 -21.46 1.20
CA ASP A 62 7.29 -20.87 -0.08
C ASP A 62 5.81 -21.11 -0.36
N GLY A 63 5.14 -20.06 -0.83
CA GLY A 63 3.75 -20.12 -1.29
C GLY A 63 2.70 -20.27 -0.19
N VAL A 64 3.09 -20.30 1.09
CA VAL A 64 2.15 -20.52 2.20
C VAL A 64 1.35 -19.24 2.51
N ARG A 65 0.08 -19.20 2.10
CA ARG A 65 -0.87 -18.14 2.49
C ARG A 65 -1.20 -18.17 3.97
N GLY A 66 -1.09 -17.01 4.62
CA GLY A 66 -1.43 -16.86 6.04
C GLY A 66 -2.90 -17.15 6.35
N SER A 67 -3.82 -16.80 5.45
CA SER A 67 -5.24 -17.13 5.59
C SER A 67 -5.49 -18.64 5.58
N ALA A 68 -4.73 -19.39 4.77
CA ALA A 68 -4.84 -20.85 4.72
C ALA A 68 -4.34 -21.48 6.04
N VAL A 69 -3.23 -20.98 6.59
CA VAL A 69 -2.73 -21.41 7.91
C VAL A 69 -3.77 -21.13 9.00
N ALA A 70 -4.43 -19.97 8.98
CA ALA A 70 -5.48 -19.62 9.94
C ALA A 70 -6.70 -20.54 9.85
N ALA A 71 -7.06 -20.99 8.65
CA ALA A 71 -8.17 -21.90 8.39
C ALA A 71 -7.84 -23.35 8.79
N ILE A 72 -6.69 -23.86 8.35
CA ILE A 72 -6.22 -25.24 8.59
C ILE A 72 -5.88 -25.47 10.07
N LYS A 73 -5.35 -24.43 10.75
CA LYS A 73 -4.87 -24.48 12.14
C LYS A 73 -3.87 -25.62 12.40
N PRO A 74 -2.72 -25.65 11.71
CA PRO A 74 -1.72 -26.69 11.91
C PRO A 74 -1.25 -26.75 13.38
N VAL A 75 -1.00 -27.96 13.89
CA VAL A 75 -0.86 -28.20 15.33
C VAL A 75 0.36 -27.50 15.91
N ASN A 76 1.53 -27.65 15.30
CA ASN A 76 2.78 -27.11 15.84
C ASN A 76 2.84 -25.59 15.72
N ILE A 77 2.43 -25.03 14.57
CA ILE A 77 2.27 -23.60 14.35
C ILE A 77 1.30 -22.99 15.39
N THR A 78 0.18 -23.67 15.68
CA THR A 78 -0.76 -23.21 16.71
C THR A 78 -0.12 -23.17 18.10
N GLN A 79 0.75 -24.12 18.45
CA GLN A 79 1.51 -24.07 19.71
C GLN A 79 2.56 -22.95 19.69
N ILE A 80 3.27 -22.77 18.58
CA ILE A 80 4.27 -21.71 18.41
C ILE A 80 3.65 -20.33 18.61
N ASN A 81 2.46 -20.09 18.05
CA ASN A 81 1.75 -18.82 18.17
C ASN A 81 1.44 -18.41 19.63
N LYS A 82 1.45 -19.34 20.60
CA LYS A 82 1.26 -19.03 22.02
C LYS A 82 2.43 -18.28 22.65
N ASN A 83 3.61 -18.33 22.05
CA ASN A 83 4.79 -17.57 22.49
C ASN A 83 5.47 -16.89 21.28
N ALA A 84 4.65 -16.25 20.43
CA ALA A 84 5.15 -15.54 19.27
C ALA A 84 4.44 -14.20 19.06
N ILE A 85 5.14 -13.29 18.40
CA ILE A 85 4.49 -12.23 17.63
C ILE A 85 4.19 -12.82 16.26
N TYR A 86 2.92 -12.84 15.85
CA TYR A 86 2.55 -13.54 14.61
C TYR A 86 1.44 -12.82 13.85
N SER A 87 1.33 -13.10 12.56
CA SER A 87 0.25 -12.62 11.69
C SER A 87 -0.12 -13.66 10.65
N PHE A 88 -1.42 -13.80 10.39
CA PHE A 88 -1.97 -14.54 9.25
C PHE A 88 -2.26 -13.62 8.05
N VAL A 89 -2.03 -12.34 8.23
CA VAL A 89 -2.34 -11.26 7.29
C VAL A 89 -1.10 -10.40 7.05
N GLY A 90 0.07 -11.04 7.16
CA GLY A 90 1.32 -10.44 6.72
C GLY A 90 1.29 -10.17 5.22
N LEU A 91 2.21 -9.32 4.78
CA LEU A 91 2.37 -8.98 3.37
C LEU A 91 3.77 -9.38 2.92
N THR A 92 3.90 -9.86 1.68
CA THR A 92 5.22 -10.01 1.04
C THR A 92 5.97 -8.68 1.05
N ASP A 93 5.31 -7.61 0.61
CA ASP A 93 5.83 -6.25 0.60
C ASP A 93 4.67 -5.24 0.57
N SER A 94 5.03 -3.96 0.76
CA SER A 94 4.09 -2.83 0.78
C SER A 94 4.03 -2.05 -0.54
N THR A 95 4.58 -2.63 -1.61
CA THR A 95 4.65 -2.04 -2.95
C THR A 95 3.54 -2.61 -3.85
N GLN A 96 3.37 -2.00 -5.03
CA GLN A 96 2.46 -2.48 -6.09
C GLN A 96 3.22 -3.28 -7.17
N LEU A 97 4.50 -3.62 -6.94
CA LEU A 97 5.33 -4.33 -7.94
C LEU A 97 4.96 -5.82 -8.02
N PRO A 98 5.07 -6.48 -9.18
CA PRO A 98 4.75 -7.90 -9.31
C PRO A 98 5.47 -8.78 -8.27
N VAL A 99 4.74 -9.77 -7.73
CA VAL A 99 5.27 -10.70 -6.73
C VAL A 99 5.81 -11.95 -7.44
N SER A 100 7.00 -12.39 -7.03
CA SER A 100 7.67 -13.60 -7.51
C SER A 100 8.40 -14.29 -6.36
N ASN A 101 8.80 -15.55 -6.52
CA ASN A 101 9.56 -16.26 -5.49
C ASN A 101 10.93 -15.59 -5.28
N ALA A 102 11.67 -15.32 -6.35
CA ALA A 102 12.99 -14.70 -6.26
C ALA A 102 12.94 -13.28 -5.67
N GLY A 103 11.98 -12.45 -6.08
CA GLY A 103 11.79 -11.12 -5.50
C GLY A 103 11.47 -11.18 -4.01
N ALA A 104 10.53 -12.05 -3.63
CA ALA A 104 10.13 -12.23 -2.24
C ALA A 104 11.26 -12.77 -1.34
N TRP A 105 12.02 -13.78 -1.80
CA TRP A 105 13.22 -14.24 -1.10
C TRP A 105 14.26 -13.14 -0.96
N THR A 106 14.45 -12.33 -2.00
CA THR A 106 15.41 -11.24 -1.93
C THR A 106 15.02 -10.23 -0.85
N SER A 107 13.75 -9.84 -0.77
CA SER A 107 13.25 -8.98 0.32
C SER A 107 13.44 -9.61 1.70
N LEU A 108 13.13 -10.91 1.86
CA LEU A 108 13.31 -11.69 3.10
C LEU A 108 14.76 -11.77 3.59
N LEU A 109 15.73 -11.63 2.68
CA LEU A 109 17.15 -11.85 2.96
C LEU A 109 17.93 -10.53 2.97
N THR A 110 17.48 -9.48 2.29
CA THR A 110 18.16 -8.18 2.20
C THR A 110 17.54 -7.12 3.12
N GLY A 111 16.24 -7.24 3.43
CA GLY A 111 15.53 -6.29 4.29
C GLY A 111 15.18 -4.97 3.58
N VAL A 112 15.16 -4.98 2.25
CA VAL A 112 14.75 -3.84 1.41
C VAL A 112 13.67 -4.25 0.42
N ASP A 113 12.81 -3.30 0.04
CA ASP A 113 11.72 -3.52 -0.89
C ASP A 113 12.22 -3.82 -2.33
N PRO A 114 11.40 -4.45 -3.20
CA PRO A 114 11.79 -4.83 -4.57
C PRO A 114 12.28 -3.69 -5.47
N GLY A 115 11.81 -2.46 -5.22
CA GLY A 115 12.29 -1.28 -5.95
C GLY A 115 13.77 -0.94 -5.68
N LEU A 116 14.35 -1.42 -4.57
CA LEU A 116 15.75 -1.18 -4.21
C LEU A 116 16.66 -2.31 -4.66
N HIS A 117 16.31 -3.56 -4.35
CA HIS A 117 17.14 -4.72 -4.74
C HIS A 117 16.98 -5.11 -6.22
N LYS A 118 16.00 -4.55 -6.93
CA LYS A 118 15.78 -4.72 -8.40
C LYS A 118 15.54 -6.14 -8.89
N VAL A 119 15.03 -7.02 -8.01
CA VAL A 119 14.59 -8.38 -8.40
C VAL A 119 13.08 -8.37 -8.51
N SER A 120 12.56 -8.14 -9.71
CA SER A 120 11.12 -7.92 -9.98
C SER A 120 10.40 -9.14 -10.58
N GLY A 121 11.08 -10.27 -10.71
CA GLY A 121 10.56 -11.54 -11.22
C GLY A 121 11.45 -12.70 -10.76
N ASP A 122 11.21 -13.92 -11.27
CA ASP A 122 12.01 -15.12 -10.93
C ASP A 122 13.40 -15.17 -11.61
N ASN A 123 14.04 -14.02 -11.77
CA ASN A 123 15.36 -13.85 -12.36
C ASN A 123 16.17 -12.82 -11.56
N PHE A 124 17.43 -13.14 -11.28
CA PHE A 124 18.36 -12.27 -10.55
C PHE A 124 19.18 -11.34 -11.45
N SER A 125 19.07 -11.41 -12.79
CA SER A 125 19.80 -10.49 -13.67
C SER A 125 19.40 -9.02 -13.43
N GLY A 126 20.38 -8.11 -13.38
CA GLY A 126 20.16 -6.69 -13.14
C GLY A 126 19.83 -6.30 -11.69
N ASN A 127 19.98 -7.26 -10.74
CA ASN A 127 19.80 -7.00 -9.32
C ASN A 127 20.80 -5.96 -8.77
N ASP A 128 20.48 -5.45 -7.58
CA ASP A 128 21.34 -4.51 -6.83
C ASP A 128 21.87 -5.08 -5.50
N LEU A 129 22.17 -6.38 -5.47
CA LEU A 129 22.65 -7.08 -4.26
C LEU A 129 24.05 -6.62 -3.82
N SER A 130 24.79 -5.90 -4.68
CA SER A 130 26.06 -5.28 -4.29
C SER A 130 25.88 -4.14 -3.29
N HIS A 131 24.85 -3.30 -3.46
CA HIS A 131 24.47 -2.25 -2.51
C HIS A 131 23.57 -2.78 -1.39
N TYR A 132 22.72 -3.77 -1.71
CA TYR A 132 21.80 -4.39 -0.75
C TYR A 132 22.11 -5.88 -0.56
N PRO A 133 23.23 -6.23 0.10
CA PRO A 133 23.62 -7.61 0.27
C PRO A 133 22.67 -8.39 1.18
N SER A 134 22.66 -9.71 0.99
CA SER A 134 21.87 -10.62 1.82
C SER A 134 22.37 -10.67 3.26
N ILE A 135 21.54 -11.25 4.13
CA ILE A 135 21.84 -11.41 5.55
C ILE A 135 23.09 -12.23 5.82
N PHE A 136 23.37 -13.23 4.99
CA PHE A 136 24.59 -14.03 5.10
C PHE A 136 25.84 -13.17 4.87
N THR A 137 25.83 -12.40 3.79
CA THR A 137 26.92 -11.49 3.42
C THR A 137 27.14 -10.45 4.52
N ARG A 138 26.07 -9.84 5.03
CA ARG A 138 26.14 -8.82 6.09
C ARG A 138 26.61 -9.38 7.43
N ILE A 139 26.12 -10.56 7.83
CA ILE A 139 26.59 -11.22 9.05
C ILE A 139 28.08 -11.57 8.93
N LYS A 140 28.53 -12.07 7.78
CA LYS A 140 29.95 -12.36 7.54
C LYS A 140 30.83 -11.11 7.66
N GLN A 141 30.35 -9.96 7.20
CA GLN A 141 31.06 -8.67 7.31
C GLN A 141 31.12 -8.15 8.77
N GLU A 142 30.02 -8.22 9.52
CA GLU A 142 29.92 -7.64 10.86
C GLU A 142 30.38 -8.60 11.99
N ARG A 143 30.25 -9.90 11.76
CA ARG A 143 30.50 -10.98 12.71
C ARG A 143 31.12 -12.19 11.98
N PRO A 144 32.38 -12.08 11.51
CA PRO A 144 33.02 -13.13 10.69
C PRO A 144 33.14 -14.51 11.38
N ASN A 145 33.06 -14.55 12.71
CA ASN A 145 33.11 -15.78 13.50
C ASN A 145 31.74 -16.45 13.69
N PHE A 146 30.65 -15.87 13.20
CA PHE A 146 29.32 -16.48 13.32
C PHE A 146 29.18 -17.64 12.34
N SER A 147 28.71 -18.78 12.85
CA SER A 147 28.40 -19.92 12.00
C SER A 147 27.03 -19.72 11.36
N THR A 148 27.03 -19.51 10.04
CA THR A 148 25.83 -19.32 9.24
C THR A 148 25.63 -20.50 8.29
N VAL A 149 24.40 -21.03 8.23
CA VAL A 149 24.08 -22.23 7.45
C VAL A 149 22.82 -21.99 6.61
N SER A 150 22.81 -22.49 5.38
CA SER A 150 21.66 -22.45 4.45
C SER A 150 21.34 -23.83 3.89
N TYR A 151 20.16 -24.38 4.18
CA TYR A 151 19.63 -25.58 3.54
C TYR A 151 18.33 -25.26 2.83
N THR A 152 18.29 -25.50 1.51
CA THR A 152 17.19 -25.00 0.67
C THR A 152 16.81 -26.05 -0.36
N SER A 153 15.55 -26.08 -0.76
CA SER A 153 15.10 -26.87 -1.92
C SER A 153 15.21 -26.10 -3.25
N SER A 154 15.51 -24.79 -3.19
CA SER A 154 15.78 -23.95 -4.37
C SER A 154 17.27 -23.70 -4.58
N GLU A 155 17.78 -24.08 -5.76
CA GLU A 155 19.16 -23.80 -6.17
C GLU A 155 19.42 -22.30 -6.35
N ALA A 156 18.48 -21.60 -6.99
CA ALA A 156 18.59 -20.16 -7.25
C ALA A 156 18.70 -19.36 -5.95
N PHE A 157 18.04 -19.80 -4.87
CA PHE A 157 18.17 -19.18 -3.55
C PHE A 157 19.62 -19.25 -3.05
N ASN A 158 20.22 -20.46 -3.03
CA ASN A 158 21.58 -20.63 -2.51
C ASN A 158 22.63 -19.92 -3.36
N GLN A 159 22.51 -19.99 -4.69
CA GLN A 159 23.44 -19.37 -5.62
C GLN A 159 23.46 -17.84 -5.47
N ASN A 160 22.29 -17.20 -5.31
CA ASN A 160 22.18 -15.74 -5.37
C ASN A 160 22.08 -15.06 -4.00
N LEU A 161 21.50 -15.72 -3.00
CA LEU A 161 21.19 -15.10 -1.70
C LEU A 161 21.99 -15.68 -0.54
N ALA A 162 22.43 -16.94 -0.63
CA ALA A 162 23.23 -17.60 0.42
C ALA A 162 24.68 -17.85 0.01
N ALA A 163 25.19 -17.18 -1.03
CA ALA A 163 26.55 -17.38 -1.55
C ALA A 163 27.62 -17.31 -0.43
N ASP A 164 27.47 -16.35 0.48
CA ASP A 164 28.36 -16.09 1.61
C ASP A 164 28.00 -16.83 2.92
N ALA A 165 27.04 -17.75 2.91
CA ALA A 165 26.81 -18.64 4.03
C ALA A 165 28.07 -19.50 4.29
N GLY A 166 28.42 -19.69 5.57
CA GLY A 166 29.57 -20.51 5.97
C GLY A 166 29.43 -21.98 5.57
N GLU A 167 28.20 -22.48 5.59
CA GLU A 167 27.82 -23.79 5.06
C GLU A 167 26.52 -23.64 4.24
N LYS A 168 26.45 -24.26 3.07
CA LYS A 168 25.23 -24.25 2.25
C LYS A 168 25.04 -25.56 1.50
N GLN A 169 23.79 -26.00 1.39
CA GLN A 169 23.43 -27.18 0.62
C GLN A 169 22.08 -26.97 -0.05
N THR A 170 22.02 -27.24 -1.36
CA THR A 170 20.76 -27.36 -2.11
C THR A 170 20.33 -28.81 -2.08
N LEU A 171 19.08 -29.06 -1.71
CA LEU A 171 18.52 -30.37 -1.44
C LEU A 171 17.35 -30.66 -2.38
N ALA A 172 17.15 -31.93 -2.74
CA ALA A 172 16.17 -32.30 -3.76
C ALA A 172 14.72 -32.20 -3.26
N THR A 173 14.50 -32.44 -1.96
CA THR A 173 13.15 -32.46 -1.38
C THR A 173 13.08 -31.71 -0.06
N ASP A 174 11.88 -31.23 0.29
CA ASP A 174 11.61 -30.65 1.61
C ASP A 174 11.90 -31.63 2.77
N ALA A 175 11.72 -32.94 2.54
CA ALA A 175 12.08 -33.96 3.52
C ALA A 175 13.60 -34.02 3.76
N ASP A 176 14.42 -33.79 2.73
CA ASP A 176 15.87 -33.71 2.87
C ASP A 176 16.29 -32.42 3.58
N VAL A 177 15.62 -31.30 3.28
CA VAL A 177 15.81 -30.01 4.00
C VAL A 177 15.50 -30.20 5.48
N ARG A 178 14.38 -30.84 5.82
CA ARG A 178 14.03 -31.20 7.21
C ARG A 178 15.13 -32.04 7.85
N THR A 179 15.54 -33.14 7.20
CA THR A 179 16.56 -34.06 7.73
C THR A 179 17.86 -33.34 8.06
N SER A 180 18.35 -32.54 7.11
CA SER A 180 19.61 -31.80 7.26
C SER A 180 19.51 -30.73 8.34
N THR A 181 18.38 -30.00 8.39
CA THR A 181 18.12 -28.96 9.39
C THR A 181 18.07 -29.55 10.80
N VAL A 182 17.32 -30.63 11.02
CA VAL A 182 17.23 -31.33 12.32
C VAL A 182 18.59 -31.86 12.76
N ALA A 183 19.38 -32.41 11.84
CA ALA A 183 20.75 -32.85 12.15
C ALA A 183 21.64 -31.67 12.57
N LYS A 184 21.61 -30.57 11.82
CA LYS A 184 22.46 -29.39 12.07
C LYS A 184 22.05 -28.61 13.31
N LEU A 185 20.77 -28.64 13.69
CA LEU A 185 20.28 -28.10 14.96
C LEU A 185 20.87 -28.79 16.20
N LYS A 186 21.65 -29.87 16.07
CA LYS A 186 22.41 -30.46 17.17
C LYS A 186 23.80 -29.85 17.35
N ASP A 187 24.30 -29.09 16.38
CA ASP A 187 25.62 -28.46 16.41
C ASP A 187 25.62 -27.19 17.28
N ALA A 188 26.36 -27.21 18.39
CA ALA A 188 26.49 -26.09 19.34
C ALA A 188 26.93 -24.76 18.68
N LYS A 189 27.68 -24.84 17.58
CA LYS A 189 28.33 -23.70 16.93
C LYS A 189 27.40 -22.86 16.07
N VAL A 190 26.29 -23.41 15.59
CA VAL A 190 25.35 -22.74 14.67
C VAL A 190 24.76 -21.48 15.31
N ASP A 191 24.94 -20.33 14.68
CA ASP A 191 24.43 -19.04 15.15
C ASP A 191 23.25 -18.54 14.30
N LEU A 192 23.26 -18.83 12.99
CA LEU A 192 22.11 -18.68 12.09
C LEU A 192 21.96 -19.95 11.24
N LEU A 193 20.77 -20.53 11.22
CA LEU A 193 20.39 -21.62 10.32
C LEU A 193 19.15 -21.21 9.54
N VAL A 194 19.26 -21.15 8.22
CA VAL A 194 18.14 -20.89 7.31
C VAL A 194 17.72 -22.20 6.66
N ALA A 195 16.42 -22.50 6.72
CA ALA A 195 15.80 -23.65 6.08
C ALA A 195 14.67 -23.15 5.15
N GLN A 196 14.79 -23.37 3.84
CA GLN A 196 13.78 -22.97 2.86
C GLN A 196 13.09 -24.22 2.27
N PHE A 197 11.76 -24.17 2.25
CA PHE A 197 10.88 -25.24 1.80
C PHE A 197 10.01 -24.78 0.63
N HIS A 198 9.72 -25.68 -0.32
CA HIS A 198 9.06 -25.36 -1.58
C HIS A 198 7.81 -26.21 -1.89
N GLY A 199 7.51 -27.24 -1.08
CA GLY A 199 6.43 -28.19 -1.35
C GLY A 199 5.03 -27.57 -1.38
N ALA A 200 4.77 -26.55 -0.56
CA ALA A 200 3.50 -25.84 -0.57
C ALA A 200 3.32 -24.98 -1.84
N GLU A 201 4.39 -24.34 -2.33
CA GLU A 201 4.38 -23.63 -3.61
C GLU A 201 4.05 -24.59 -4.77
N ILE A 202 4.69 -25.77 -4.83
CA ILE A 202 4.41 -26.78 -5.85
C ILE A 202 2.94 -27.22 -5.81
N ALA A 203 2.44 -27.54 -4.61
CA ALA A 203 1.05 -27.99 -4.44
C ALA A 203 0.03 -26.89 -4.77
N GLY A 204 0.33 -25.64 -4.40
CA GLY A 204 -0.49 -24.47 -4.70
C GLY A 204 -0.51 -24.13 -6.20
N ALA A 205 0.65 -24.19 -6.87
CA ALA A 205 0.75 -24.00 -8.31
C ALA A 205 -0.01 -25.08 -9.11
N SER A 206 -0.02 -26.32 -8.61
CA SER A 206 -0.70 -27.44 -9.27
C SER A 206 -2.22 -27.47 -9.06
N GLY A 207 -2.74 -26.98 -7.93
CA GLY A 207 -4.16 -27.19 -7.55
C GLY A 207 -4.86 -25.99 -6.91
N GLY A 208 -4.19 -24.82 -6.84
CA GLY A 208 -4.69 -23.60 -6.23
C GLY A 208 -4.22 -23.40 -4.78
N TYR A 209 -4.00 -22.13 -4.41
CA TYR A 209 -3.50 -21.72 -3.09
C TYR A 209 -4.64 -21.51 -2.08
N THR A 210 -5.59 -22.43 -2.02
CA THR A 210 -6.77 -22.34 -1.14
C THR A 210 -6.78 -23.46 -0.13
N GLU A 211 -7.39 -23.20 1.03
CA GLU A 211 -7.72 -24.22 2.02
C GLU A 211 -8.72 -25.25 1.49
N GLY A 212 -9.33 -25.07 0.32
CA GLY A 212 -10.14 -26.10 -0.34
C GLY A 212 -9.32 -27.15 -1.10
N ASN A 213 -8.06 -26.85 -1.45
CA ASN A 213 -7.17 -27.78 -2.15
C ASN A 213 -6.52 -28.77 -1.16
N ALA A 214 -6.90 -30.04 -1.23
CA ALA A 214 -6.39 -31.11 -0.37
C ALA A 214 -4.86 -31.32 -0.48
N GLY A 215 -4.28 -31.16 -1.67
CA GLY A 215 -2.84 -31.29 -1.88
C GLY A 215 -2.07 -30.16 -1.18
N TYR A 216 -2.58 -28.94 -1.27
CA TYR A 216 -2.01 -27.77 -0.61
C TYR A 216 -2.19 -27.83 0.92
N GLN A 217 -3.34 -28.28 1.42
CA GLN A 217 -3.53 -28.56 2.85
C GLN A 217 -2.52 -29.59 3.36
N THR A 218 -2.33 -30.70 2.63
CA THR A 218 -1.37 -31.76 2.98
C THR A 218 0.07 -31.24 3.00
N ALA A 219 0.43 -30.38 2.05
CA ALA A 219 1.74 -29.75 2.05
C ALA A 219 1.95 -28.87 3.29
N ILE A 220 0.97 -28.03 3.66
CA ILE A 220 1.04 -27.19 4.86
C ILE A 220 1.15 -28.03 6.15
N THR A 221 0.36 -29.09 6.29
CA THR A 221 0.40 -29.95 7.48
C THR A 221 1.70 -30.77 7.56
N THR A 222 2.27 -31.13 6.41
CA THR A 222 3.60 -31.76 6.35
C THR A 222 4.70 -30.80 6.81
N LEU A 223 4.69 -29.56 6.31
CA LEU A 223 5.61 -28.51 6.75
C LEU A 223 5.47 -28.22 8.26
N ASP A 224 4.24 -28.24 8.79
CA ASP A 224 3.99 -28.10 10.23
C ASP A 224 4.65 -29.23 11.06
N SER A 225 4.59 -30.48 10.58
CA SER A 225 5.30 -31.59 11.22
C SER A 225 6.82 -31.37 11.23
N TYR A 226 7.39 -30.89 10.13
CA TYR A 226 8.82 -30.59 10.02
C TYR A 226 9.25 -29.49 10.99
N ILE A 227 8.42 -28.44 11.12
CA ILE A 227 8.63 -27.38 12.13
C ILE A 227 8.62 -27.98 13.54
N GLY A 228 7.68 -28.87 13.85
CA GLY A 228 7.61 -29.58 15.12
C GLY A 228 8.90 -30.33 15.46
N GLU A 229 9.43 -31.11 14.50
CA GLU A 229 10.71 -31.83 14.65
C GLU A 229 11.90 -30.88 14.88
N MET A 230 11.96 -29.76 14.17
CA MET A 230 13.02 -28.76 14.34
C MET A 230 12.98 -28.12 15.73
N ILE A 231 11.79 -27.71 16.19
CA ILE A 231 11.62 -27.15 17.54
C ILE A 231 12.00 -28.18 18.61
N ALA A 232 11.63 -29.45 18.43
CA ALA A 232 12.01 -30.52 19.34
C ALA A 232 13.54 -30.72 19.38
N SER A 233 14.19 -30.77 18.22
CA SER A 233 15.65 -30.92 18.13
C SER A 233 16.40 -29.72 18.71
N LEU A 234 15.87 -28.52 18.55
CA LEU A 234 16.42 -27.29 19.12
C LEU A 234 16.35 -27.34 20.66
N LYS A 235 15.21 -27.76 21.22
CA LYS A 235 15.02 -27.89 22.68
C LYS A 235 15.83 -29.02 23.30
N SER A 236 16.22 -30.05 22.53
CA SER A 236 17.01 -31.18 23.03
C SER A 236 18.52 -30.88 23.13
N ARG A 237 18.98 -29.69 22.75
CA ARG A 237 20.40 -29.31 22.83
C ARG A 237 20.82 -29.19 24.29
N ALA A 238 21.97 -29.76 24.64
CA ALA A 238 22.52 -29.63 25.99
C ALA A 238 22.79 -28.15 26.37
N SER A 239 23.19 -27.33 25.38
CA SER A 239 23.42 -25.90 25.55
C SER A 239 22.16 -25.03 25.47
N PHE A 240 20.96 -25.61 25.27
CA PHE A 240 19.74 -24.82 25.00
C PHE A 240 19.45 -23.77 26.09
N ARG A 241 19.75 -24.08 27.37
CA ARG A 241 19.54 -23.17 28.50
C ARG A 241 20.44 -21.93 28.47
N ASP A 242 21.60 -22.04 27.84
CA ASP A 242 22.60 -20.96 27.71
C ASP A 242 22.48 -20.24 26.36
N GLU A 243 21.47 -20.59 25.56
CA GLU A 243 21.20 -20.05 24.23
C GLU A 243 19.92 -19.23 24.24
N ASN A 244 19.88 -18.14 23.46
CA ASN A 244 18.70 -17.33 23.28
C ASN A 244 18.24 -17.38 21.82
N TRP A 245 17.39 -18.36 21.52
CA TRP A 245 16.90 -18.60 20.16
C TRP A 245 15.73 -17.69 19.79
N LEU A 246 15.81 -17.07 18.62
CA LEU A 246 14.64 -16.57 17.89
C LEU A 246 14.36 -17.53 16.74
N VAL A 247 13.16 -18.11 16.73
CA VAL A 247 12.67 -18.87 15.58
C VAL A 247 11.79 -17.97 14.74
N VAL A 248 12.22 -17.68 13.52
CA VAL A 248 11.47 -16.91 12.53
C VAL A 248 10.84 -17.90 11.56
N ILE A 249 9.51 -17.89 11.45
CA ILE A 249 8.78 -18.69 10.46
C ILE A 249 8.08 -17.70 9.54
N ALA A 250 8.38 -17.73 8.26
CA ALA A 250 7.83 -16.76 7.32
C ALA A 250 7.55 -17.37 5.96
N SER A 251 6.39 -17.04 5.41
CA SER A 251 6.15 -17.26 3.99
C SER A 251 6.87 -16.19 3.17
N ASN A 252 7.44 -16.56 2.03
CA ASN A 252 7.96 -15.57 1.09
C ASN A 252 6.79 -14.81 0.41
N LYS A 253 5.79 -15.54 -0.02
CA LYS A 253 4.60 -15.02 -0.70
C LYS A 253 3.41 -15.96 -0.51
N GLY A 254 2.24 -15.47 -0.92
CA GLY A 254 1.06 -16.28 -1.12
C GLY A 254 0.97 -16.78 -2.57
N GLY A 255 -0.26 -16.96 -3.05
CA GLY A 255 -0.52 -17.37 -4.42
C GLY A 255 -1.97 -17.15 -4.83
N VAL A 256 -2.23 -17.24 -6.14
CA VAL A 256 -3.54 -16.93 -6.72
C VAL A 256 -4.58 -17.99 -6.31
N THR A 257 -5.75 -17.55 -5.85
CA THR A 257 -6.84 -18.46 -5.43
C THR A 257 -7.94 -18.66 -6.47
N GLY A 258 -8.03 -17.77 -7.45
CA GLY A 258 -9.17 -17.71 -8.36
C GLY A 258 -10.43 -17.08 -7.75
N ASN A 259 -10.43 -16.74 -6.45
CA ASN A 259 -11.54 -16.04 -5.82
C ASN A 259 -11.60 -14.58 -6.33
N PRO A 260 -12.80 -14.02 -6.55
CA PRO A 260 -12.94 -12.61 -6.88
C PRO A 260 -12.34 -11.74 -5.76
N ARG A 261 -11.47 -10.81 -6.14
CA ARG A 261 -10.89 -9.84 -5.20
C ARG A 261 -11.98 -8.90 -4.70
N THR A 262 -12.32 -9.00 -3.42
CA THR A 262 -13.32 -8.14 -2.76
C THR A 262 -12.67 -6.96 -2.03
N ASP A 263 -11.44 -7.13 -1.55
CA ASP A 263 -10.61 -6.07 -1.00
C ASP A 263 -9.57 -5.63 -2.04
N ASN A 264 -9.71 -4.40 -2.52
CA ASN A 264 -8.83 -3.89 -3.55
C ASN A 264 -7.54 -3.23 -2.99
N SER A 265 -7.31 -3.27 -1.67
CA SER A 265 -6.03 -2.94 -1.02
C SER A 265 -5.02 -4.10 -1.16
N LEU A 266 -3.73 -3.90 -0.86
CA LEU A 266 -2.74 -4.99 -0.88
C LEU A 266 -3.13 -6.21 -0.03
N PHE A 267 -3.98 -6.03 0.99
CA PHE A 267 -4.46 -7.14 1.82
C PHE A 267 -5.43 -8.09 1.11
N GLY A 268 -6.05 -7.68 0.00
CA GLY A 268 -6.85 -8.57 -0.84
C GLY A 268 -6.11 -9.09 -2.07
N ASP A 269 -4.81 -8.81 -2.21
CA ASP A 269 -3.96 -9.50 -3.17
C ASP A 269 -3.47 -10.82 -2.55
N ASP A 270 -4.09 -11.91 -2.96
CA ASP A 270 -3.78 -13.24 -2.42
C ASP A 270 -2.34 -13.68 -2.65
N THR A 271 -1.67 -13.12 -3.66
CA THR A 271 -0.25 -13.40 -3.93
C THR A 271 0.68 -12.80 -2.87
N ARG A 272 0.22 -11.79 -2.12
CA ARG A 272 0.98 -11.12 -1.06
C ARG A 272 0.68 -11.63 0.33
N ASN A 273 -0.41 -12.37 0.53
CA ASN A 273 -0.80 -12.81 1.87
C ASN A 273 0.20 -13.82 2.43
N THR A 274 0.93 -13.45 3.48
CA THR A 274 1.93 -14.30 4.13
C THR A 274 1.54 -14.67 5.57
N TYR A 275 2.04 -15.83 6.02
CA TYR A 275 2.13 -16.14 7.44
C TYR A 275 3.50 -15.69 7.94
N VAL A 276 3.54 -15.05 9.11
CA VAL A 276 4.79 -14.70 9.79
C VAL A 276 4.64 -14.98 11.27
N ALA A 277 5.66 -15.59 11.88
CA ALA A 277 5.79 -15.72 13.33
C ALA A 277 7.24 -15.52 13.79
N LEU A 278 7.40 -14.73 14.85
CA LEU A 278 8.62 -14.50 15.59
C LEU A 278 8.48 -15.16 16.96
N TYR A 279 9.05 -16.35 17.12
CA TYR A 279 8.88 -17.20 18.29
C TYR A 279 10.10 -17.18 19.21
N ASN A 280 9.83 -17.07 20.49
CA ASN A 280 10.76 -17.37 21.58
C ASN A 280 9.91 -17.83 22.77
N PRO A 281 10.30 -18.89 23.51
CA PRO A 281 9.51 -19.40 24.62
C PRO A 281 9.21 -18.37 25.72
N LYS A 282 9.95 -17.27 25.79
CA LYS A 282 9.76 -16.17 26.76
C LYS A 282 8.81 -15.09 26.26
N PHE A 283 8.38 -15.12 24.99
CA PHE A 283 7.46 -14.11 24.47
C PHE A 283 6.03 -14.39 24.93
N ALA A 284 5.31 -13.32 25.23
CA ALA A 284 3.85 -13.33 25.28
C ALA A 284 3.29 -13.40 23.85
N SER A 285 2.18 -14.11 23.68
CA SER A 285 1.48 -14.19 22.40
C SER A 285 0.99 -12.80 21.96
N LYS A 286 1.24 -12.44 20.70
CA LYS A 286 0.73 -11.20 20.09
C LYS A 286 0.33 -11.43 18.63
N LEU A 287 -0.98 -11.49 18.38
CA LEU A 287 -1.52 -11.49 17.03
C LEU A 287 -1.54 -10.08 16.45
N LEU A 288 -0.89 -9.89 15.31
CA LEU A 288 -0.97 -8.67 14.50
C LEU A 288 -2.06 -8.84 13.45
N GLY A 289 -3.21 -8.21 13.72
CA GLY A 289 -4.38 -8.25 12.85
C GLY A 289 -4.31 -7.26 11.70
N LYS A 290 -5.20 -7.46 10.72
CA LYS A 290 -5.37 -6.57 9.58
C LYS A 290 -5.93 -5.24 10.10
N PRO A 291 -5.37 -4.08 9.73
CA PRO A 291 -5.97 -2.79 10.07
C PRO A 291 -7.35 -2.66 9.44
N ASN A 292 -8.19 -1.77 9.95
CA ASN A 292 -9.48 -1.52 9.33
C ASN A 292 -9.28 -0.89 7.94
N THR A 293 -9.48 -1.69 6.89
CA THR A 293 -9.34 -1.27 5.49
C THR A 293 -10.63 -0.75 4.89
N THR A 294 -11.75 -0.79 5.63
CA THR A 294 -13.08 -0.37 5.18
C THR A 294 -13.46 1.02 5.66
N ASP A 295 -12.83 1.53 6.73
CA ASP A 295 -13.05 2.88 7.28
C ASP A 295 -11.83 3.80 7.06
N VAL A 296 -11.26 3.77 5.86
CA VAL A 296 -10.20 4.70 5.48
C VAL A 296 -10.86 5.97 4.97
N PRO A 297 -10.63 7.15 5.59
CA PRO A 297 -11.21 8.38 5.12
C PRO A 297 -10.79 8.71 3.68
N TYR A 298 -11.73 9.14 2.87
CA TYR A 298 -11.43 9.79 1.61
C TYR A 298 -10.98 11.22 1.92
N ALA A 299 -9.68 11.48 1.73
CA ALA A 299 -9.05 12.74 2.07
C ALA A 299 -8.38 13.38 0.86
N GLY A 300 -8.35 14.72 0.83
CA GLY A 300 -7.65 15.48 -0.20
C GLY A 300 -8.17 16.89 -0.36
N SER A 301 -7.98 17.45 -1.55
CA SER A 301 -8.48 18.76 -1.94
C SER A 301 -9.29 18.67 -3.23
N ALA A 302 -10.30 19.53 -3.39
CA ALA A 302 -11.14 19.64 -4.59
C ALA A 302 -11.45 21.12 -4.90
N PRO A 303 -11.61 21.51 -6.17
CA PRO A 303 -12.22 22.79 -6.50
C PRO A 303 -13.71 22.78 -6.12
N ARG A 304 -14.21 23.92 -5.64
CA ARG A 304 -15.61 24.12 -5.27
C ARG A 304 -16.38 24.82 -6.39
N PHE A 305 -17.29 24.09 -7.02
CA PHE A 305 -18.19 24.58 -8.06
C PHE A 305 -19.47 25.13 -7.43
N GLN A 306 -19.37 26.37 -6.95
CA GLN A 306 -20.50 27.07 -6.36
C GLN A 306 -21.24 27.91 -7.39
N SER A 307 -22.58 27.84 -7.36
CA SER A 307 -23.48 28.71 -8.12
C SER A 307 -24.45 29.35 -7.15
N THR A 308 -24.52 30.68 -7.19
CA THR A 308 -25.40 31.52 -6.39
C THR A 308 -26.25 32.40 -7.30
N ALA A 309 -27.08 33.27 -6.72
CA ALA A 309 -27.86 34.22 -7.51
C ALA A 309 -26.99 35.20 -8.33
N SER A 310 -25.76 35.47 -7.89
CA SER A 310 -24.89 36.53 -8.43
C SER A 310 -23.51 36.07 -8.86
N SER A 311 -23.18 34.77 -8.73
CA SER A 311 -21.89 34.25 -9.15
C SER A 311 -21.96 32.78 -9.52
N THR A 312 -21.07 32.34 -10.40
CA THR A 312 -20.83 30.92 -10.65
C THR A 312 -19.34 30.65 -10.69
N VAL A 313 -18.96 29.42 -10.34
CA VAL A 313 -17.64 28.85 -10.56
C VAL A 313 -17.79 27.75 -11.59
N THR A 314 -17.07 27.88 -12.70
CA THR A 314 -17.04 26.88 -13.77
C THR A 314 -15.61 26.49 -14.13
N ALA A 315 -15.44 25.28 -14.67
CA ALA A 315 -14.25 24.88 -15.38
C ALA A 315 -14.63 24.55 -16.83
N VAL A 316 -13.89 25.09 -17.79
CA VAL A 316 -14.17 24.94 -19.22
C VAL A 316 -12.94 24.38 -19.94
N LEU A 317 -13.16 23.38 -20.78
CA LEU A 317 -12.12 22.72 -21.57
C LEU A 317 -12.11 23.31 -22.98
N SER A 318 -10.99 23.88 -23.40
CA SER A 318 -10.87 24.63 -24.67
C SER A 318 -11.04 23.74 -25.91
N ASN A 319 -10.52 22.51 -25.87
CA ASN A 319 -10.71 21.51 -26.91
C ASN A 319 -12.17 21.02 -26.97
N THR A 320 -12.95 21.56 -27.90
CA THR A 320 -14.37 21.23 -28.08
C THR A 320 -14.62 19.82 -28.64
N SER A 321 -13.60 19.04 -29.00
CA SER A 321 -13.80 17.66 -29.42
C SER A 321 -14.05 16.70 -28.25
N VAL A 322 -13.58 17.05 -27.03
CA VAL A 322 -13.72 16.20 -25.84
C VAL A 322 -15.18 16.15 -25.38
N GLY A 323 -15.64 14.95 -25.03
CA GLY A 323 -17.01 14.68 -24.59
C GLY A 323 -18.05 14.62 -25.72
N ASN A 324 -17.62 14.56 -26.98
CA ASN A 324 -18.46 14.17 -28.11
C ASN A 324 -18.52 12.62 -28.15
N PHE A 325 -19.72 12.06 -27.94
CA PHE A 325 -19.93 10.61 -27.92
C PHE A 325 -20.60 10.06 -29.18
N GLY A 326 -20.93 10.92 -30.14
CA GLY A 326 -21.51 10.60 -31.43
C GLY A 326 -22.77 9.74 -31.36
N THR A 327 -23.02 9.02 -32.45
CA THR A 327 -24.10 8.03 -32.59
C THR A 327 -23.63 6.59 -32.35
N THR A 328 -22.33 6.36 -32.29
CA THR A 328 -21.68 5.03 -32.17
C THR A 328 -20.51 5.08 -31.18
N GLY A 329 -19.93 3.91 -30.89
CA GLY A 329 -18.80 3.79 -29.98
C GLY A 329 -19.20 3.61 -28.52
N ASP A 330 -18.29 2.99 -27.79
CA ASP A 330 -18.44 2.63 -26.38
C ASP A 330 -17.62 3.59 -25.53
N TYR A 331 -18.27 4.22 -24.56
CA TYR A 331 -17.66 5.22 -23.71
C TYR A 331 -18.03 4.99 -22.25
N CYS A 332 -17.10 5.28 -21.36
CA CYS A 332 -17.37 5.35 -19.93
C CYS A 332 -16.94 6.72 -19.42
N LEU A 333 -17.76 7.34 -18.58
CA LEU A 333 -17.44 8.59 -17.88
C LEU A 333 -17.63 8.38 -16.39
N PHE A 334 -16.61 8.67 -15.59
CA PHE A 334 -16.62 8.55 -14.13
C PHE A 334 -16.30 9.89 -13.48
N PHE A 335 -16.91 10.17 -12.34
CA PHE A 335 -16.47 11.25 -11.44
C PHE A 335 -16.97 10.99 -10.03
N LYS A 336 -16.33 11.65 -9.05
CA LYS A 336 -16.81 11.71 -7.67
C LYS A 336 -17.31 13.10 -7.36
N THR A 337 -18.38 13.18 -6.59
CA THR A 337 -18.99 14.46 -6.23
C THR A 337 -19.47 14.47 -4.79
N ARG A 338 -19.40 15.63 -4.14
CA ARG A 338 -20.06 15.94 -2.87
C ARG A 338 -20.80 17.24 -3.03
N ASN A 339 -22.08 17.30 -2.65
CA ASN A 339 -22.88 18.51 -2.74
C ASN A 339 -23.27 19.02 -1.35
N ASP A 340 -22.69 20.14 -0.96
CA ASP A 340 -22.90 20.81 0.33
C ASP A 340 -24.06 21.83 0.29
N GLU A 341 -24.77 21.96 -0.84
CA GLU A 341 -25.95 22.83 -0.93
C GLU A 341 -27.12 22.20 -0.18
N SER A 342 -27.76 22.92 0.74
CA SER A 342 -28.91 22.40 1.49
C SER A 342 -30.26 22.70 0.84
N THR A 343 -30.33 23.69 -0.04
CA THR A 343 -31.59 24.17 -0.62
C THR A 343 -31.93 23.44 -1.90
N ASN A 344 -33.10 22.77 -1.94
CA ASN A 344 -33.66 22.15 -3.15
C ASN A 344 -33.71 23.13 -4.33
N SER A 345 -33.19 22.69 -5.48
CA SER A 345 -33.12 23.47 -6.71
C SER A 345 -33.28 22.53 -7.90
N TYR A 346 -33.95 23.00 -8.94
CA TYR A 346 -34.27 22.21 -10.12
C TYR A 346 -33.49 22.70 -11.34
N TRP A 347 -32.89 21.73 -12.01
CA TRP A 347 -32.09 21.86 -13.22
C TRP A 347 -30.78 22.67 -13.13
N PRO A 348 -30.11 22.87 -11.97
CA PRO A 348 -28.73 23.31 -12.02
C PRO A 348 -27.88 22.20 -12.65
N GLY A 349 -27.32 22.47 -13.82
CA GLY A 349 -26.32 21.61 -14.44
C GLY A 349 -25.00 21.67 -13.68
N PHE A 350 -24.25 20.57 -13.62
CA PHE A 350 -22.96 20.54 -12.93
C PHE A 350 -21.84 19.85 -13.71
N LEU A 351 -22.17 19.08 -14.74
CA LEU A 351 -21.21 18.50 -15.68
C LEU A 351 -21.91 18.25 -17.00
N GLY A 352 -21.38 18.76 -18.11
CA GLY A 352 -22.02 18.52 -19.40
C GLY A 352 -21.40 19.25 -20.58
N LYS A 353 -21.98 18.97 -21.74
CA LYS A 353 -21.62 19.54 -23.03
C LYS A 353 -22.89 19.88 -23.79
N THR A 354 -23.37 21.10 -23.59
CA THR A 354 -24.63 21.63 -24.13
C THR A 354 -24.58 23.15 -24.18
N THR A 355 -25.36 23.76 -25.07
CA THR A 355 -25.52 25.22 -25.17
C THR A 355 -26.30 25.78 -23.99
N ASN A 356 -27.31 25.04 -23.52
CA ASN A 356 -28.10 25.38 -22.34
C ASN A 356 -27.67 24.50 -21.16
N PHE A 357 -26.93 25.06 -20.20
CA PHE A 357 -26.47 24.28 -19.03
C PHE A 357 -27.55 24.02 -17.96
N ALA A 358 -28.83 24.15 -18.31
CA ALA A 358 -29.97 23.64 -17.54
C ALA A 358 -30.67 22.45 -18.27
N GLY A 359 -30.14 22.02 -19.41
CA GLY A 359 -30.72 20.96 -20.22
C GLY A 359 -30.05 20.74 -21.57
N ALA A 360 -29.91 19.50 -22.00
CA ALA A 360 -29.54 19.16 -23.35
C ALA A 360 -30.74 19.39 -24.28
N GLY A 361 -30.68 20.42 -25.13
CA GLY A 361 -31.70 20.70 -26.15
C GLY A 361 -31.69 19.65 -27.27
N SER A 362 -31.58 20.07 -28.54
CA SER A 362 -31.52 19.14 -29.69
C SER A 362 -30.17 18.42 -29.87
N GLY A 363 -29.18 18.66 -29.00
CA GLY A 363 -27.87 18.00 -29.06
C GLY A 363 -27.04 18.20 -27.79
N GLY A 364 -26.14 17.25 -27.53
CA GLY A 364 -25.29 17.21 -26.34
C GLY A 364 -25.89 16.41 -25.17
N TRP A 365 -25.28 16.57 -24.00
CA TRP A 365 -25.65 15.87 -22.77
C TRP A 365 -25.31 16.69 -21.54
N ILE A 366 -26.00 16.45 -20.43
CA ILE A 366 -25.73 17.13 -19.16
C ILE A 366 -26.24 16.35 -17.94
N PHE A 367 -25.48 16.39 -16.86
CA PHE A 367 -25.94 16.06 -15.52
C PHE A 367 -26.52 17.30 -14.84
N THR A 368 -27.75 17.20 -14.33
CA THR A 368 -28.47 18.27 -13.64
C THR A 368 -29.00 17.80 -12.29
N MET A 369 -29.44 18.70 -11.42
CA MET A 369 -30.19 18.32 -10.20
C MET A 369 -31.70 18.37 -10.42
N SER A 370 -32.42 17.54 -9.67
CA SER A 370 -33.87 17.62 -9.43
C SER A 370 -34.09 17.52 -7.92
N ALA A 371 -34.37 18.65 -7.29
CA ALA A 371 -34.32 18.80 -5.85
C ALA A 371 -32.99 18.27 -5.29
N ALA A 372 -33.01 17.15 -4.55
CA ALA A 372 -31.83 16.55 -3.94
C ALA A 372 -31.18 15.43 -4.79
N ASN A 373 -31.86 14.97 -5.84
CA ASN A 373 -31.37 13.92 -6.73
C ASN A 373 -30.60 14.52 -7.91
N PHE A 374 -29.68 13.73 -8.51
CA PHE A 374 -29.22 14.06 -9.86
C PHE A 374 -30.09 13.42 -10.93
N GLN A 375 -30.07 14.05 -12.10
CA GLN A 375 -30.66 13.61 -13.35
C GLN A 375 -29.61 13.62 -14.45
N PHE A 376 -29.92 12.96 -15.55
CA PHE A 376 -29.16 13.03 -16.78
C PHE A 376 -30.10 13.37 -17.94
N ASP A 377 -29.66 14.27 -18.81
CA ASP A 377 -30.41 14.73 -19.97
C ASP A 377 -29.57 14.62 -21.24
N PHE A 378 -30.19 14.17 -22.33
CA PHE A 378 -29.60 14.10 -23.66
C PHE A 378 -30.69 14.27 -24.73
N GLY A 379 -30.60 15.30 -25.57
CA GLY A 379 -31.33 15.33 -26.85
C GLY A 379 -32.85 15.10 -26.80
N ASN A 380 -33.64 15.97 -26.14
CA ASN A 380 -35.10 15.84 -25.99
C ASN A 380 -35.57 14.46 -25.45
N SER A 381 -34.86 13.90 -24.46
CA SER A 381 -35.24 12.64 -23.79
C SER A 381 -36.00 12.86 -22.48
N SER A 382 -36.49 11.77 -21.87
CA SER A 382 -36.88 11.78 -20.46
C SER A 382 -35.66 12.08 -19.58
N ARG A 383 -35.89 12.83 -18.49
CA ARG A 383 -34.88 13.16 -17.45
C ARG A 383 -35.24 12.42 -16.16
N PRO A 384 -34.81 11.16 -15.99
CA PRO A 384 -35.14 10.41 -14.78
C PRO A 384 -34.38 10.99 -13.57
N ASP A 385 -35.06 11.03 -12.42
CA ASP A 385 -34.37 11.15 -11.13
C ASP A 385 -33.60 9.86 -10.86
N VAL A 386 -32.30 9.95 -10.65
CA VAL A 386 -31.42 8.78 -10.56
C VAL A 386 -31.11 8.40 -9.11
N SER A 387 -30.48 9.29 -8.36
CA SER A 387 -30.26 9.10 -6.91
C SER A 387 -29.97 10.40 -6.18
N LEU A 388 -30.20 10.37 -4.86
CA LEU A 388 -29.85 11.43 -3.92
C LEU A 388 -28.33 11.68 -3.94
N ILE A 389 -27.92 12.93 -4.14
CA ILE A 389 -26.49 13.34 -4.00
C ILE A 389 -26.32 14.67 -3.28
N ARG A 390 -27.42 15.28 -2.81
CA ARG A 390 -27.45 16.53 -2.05
C ARG A 390 -27.72 16.26 -0.58
N ASP A 391 -26.74 15.64 0.06
CA ASP A 391 -26.79 15.23 1.46
C ASP A 391 -25.47 15.52 2.20
N GLY A 392 -24.57 16.29 1.58
CA GLY A 392 -23.25 16.59 2.12
C GLY A 392 -22.28 15.41 2.13
N LYS A 393 -22.60 14.28 1.48
CA LYS A 393 -21.72 13.11 1.40
C LYS A 393 -21.06 12.99 0.04
N TRP A 394 -19.99 12.21 0.00
CA TRP A 394 -19.35 11.83 -1.25
C TRP A 394 -20.12 10.71 -1.94
N HIS A 395 -20.36 10.91 -3.24
CA HIS A 395 -20.98 9.97 -4.16
C HIS A 395 -20.06 9.69 -5.34
N THR A 396 -20.23 8.51 -5.92
CA THR A 396 -19.59 8.15 -7.20
C THR A 396 -20.65 8.07 -8.27
N ILE A 397 -20.40 8.66 -9.43
CA ILE A 397 -21.33 8.65 -10.56
C ILE A 397 -20.59 8.14 -11.79
N ALA A 398 -21.25 7.26 -12.54
CA ALA A 398 -20.76 6.78 -13.82
C ALA A 398 -21.86 6.80 -14.89
N MET A 399 -21.44 7.06 -16.13
CA MET A 399 -22.24 6.85 -17.33
C MET A 399 -21.50 5.88 -18.25
N LYS A 400 -22.19 4.86 -18.74
CA LYS A 400 -21.70 3.93 -19.76
C LYS A 400 -22.56 4.03 -21.01
N LEU A 401 -21.91 4.24 -22.15
CA LEU A 401 -22.47 4.01 -23.48
C LEU A 401 -21.90 2.70 -23.99
N SER A 402 -22.75 1.72 -24.29
CA SER A 402 -22.31 0.44 -24.85
C SER A 402 -23.27 -0.05 -25.92
N THR A 403 -22.73 -0.73 -26.95
CA THR A 403 -23.53 -1.35 -28.01
C THR A 403 -23.51 -2.86 -27.89
N GLU A 404 -24.68 -3.46 -27.64
CA GLU A 404 -24.84 -4.91 -27.53
C GLU A 404 -25.89 -5.38 -28.53
N ALA A 405 -25.52 -6.34 -29.39
CA ALA A 405 -26.38 -6.87 -30.46
C ALA A 405 -27.05 -5.78 -31.33
N GLY A 406 -26.32 -4.70 -31.64
CA GLY A 406 -26.82 -3.57 -32.45
C GLY A 406 -27.70 -2.56 -31.68
N VAL A 407 -27.95 -2.77 -30.40
CA VAL A 407 -28.68 -1.83 -29.53
C VAL A 407 -27.68 -1.04 -28.69
N ARG A 408 -27.64 0.27 -28.90
CA ARG A 408 -26.80 1.17 -28.09
C ARG A 408 -27.58 1.63 -26.88
N ASN A 409 -27.03 1.39 -25.69
CA ASN A 409 -27.62 1.76 -24.43
C ASN A 409 -26.77 2.81 -23.71
N LEU A 410 -27.44 3.75 -23.04
CA LEU A 410 -26.87 4.60 -22.02
C LEU A 410 -27.29 4.05 -20.66
N THR A 411 -26.31 3.72 -19.82
CA THR A 411 -26.52 3.24 -18.46
C THR A 411 -25.91 4.20 -17.45
N LEU A 412 -26.67 4.53 -16.40
CA LEU A 412 -26.23 5.37 -15.29
C LEU A 412 -26.02 4.50 -14.05
N TYR A 413 -24.96 4.82 -13.31
CA TYR A 413 -24.62 4.18 -12.05
C TYR A 413 -24.39 5.25 -10.99
N SER A 414 -24.74 4.94 -9.75
CA SER A 414 -24.30 5.72 -8.60
C SER A 414 -23.99 4.84 -7.41
N ASP A 415 -22.91 5.18 -6.71
CA ASP A 415 -22.46 4.53 -5.48
C ASP A 415 -22.22 3.01 -5.66
N GLY A 416 -21.71 2.62 -6.82
CA GLY A 416 -21.47 1.21 -7.17
C GLY A 416 -22.72 0.41 -7.53
N VAL A 417 -23.85 1.08 -7.80
CA VAL A 417 -25.12 0.44 -8.18
C VAL A 417 -25.55 0.90 -9.56
N LYS A 418 -25.95 -0.04 -10.44
CA LYS A 418 -26.61 0.26 -11.72
C LYS A 418 -28.02 0.82 -11.44
N ARG A 419 -28.29 2.04 -11.90
CA ARG A 419 -29.53 2.77 -11.56
C ARG A 419 -30.54 2.80 -12.69
N TYR A 420 -30.08 3.10 -13.89
CA TYR A 420 -30.98 3.38 -15.01
C TYR A 420 -30.33 2.99 -16.34
N THR A 421 -31.11 2.46 -17.27
CA THR A 421 -30.66 2.13 -18.63
C THR A 421 -31.70 2.61 -19.63
N ILE A 422 -31.25 3.26 -20.70
CA ILE A 422 -32.10 3.75 -21.79
C ILE A 422 -31.46 3.47 -23.14
N VAL A 423 -32.29 3.10 -24.12
CA VAL A 423 -31.85 2.88 -25.50
C VAL A 423 -31.59 4.23 -26.18
N VAL A 424 -30.40 4.38 -26.75
CA VAL A 424 -29.93 5.59 -27.44
C VAL A 424 -29.46 5.30 -28.87
N THR A 425 -29.85 4.16 -29.45
CA THR A 425 -29.55 3.82 -30.86
C THR A 425 -29.94 4.96 -31.79
N GLY A 426 -28.98 5.42 -32.61
CA GLY A 426 -29.17 6.51 -33.57
C GLY A 426 -29.25 7.92 -32.96
N LYS A 427 -29.20 8.07 -31.64
CA LYS A 427 -29.16 9.38 -30.98
C LYS A 427 -27.76 9.96 -31.04
N ASN A 428 -27.65 11.25 -31.34
CA ASN A 428 -26.39 11.97 -31.37
C ASN A 428 -26.15 12.70 -30.04
N LEU A 429 -25.12 12.27 -29.30
CA LEU A 429 -24.72 12.89 -28.04
C LEU A 429 -23.56 13.89 -28.20
N ASP A 430 -23.36 14.41 -29.41
CA ASP A 430 -22.39 15.46 -29.68
C ASP A 430 -22.96 16.87 -29.49
N ASN A 431 -22.05 17.79 -29.20
CA ASN A 431 -22.30 19.20 -29.38
C ASN A 431 -20.99 19.88 -29.79
N ALA A 432 -20.72 19.90 -31.10
CA ALA A 432 -19.46 20.35 -31.67
C ALA A 432 -19.14 21.83 -31.39
N THR A 433 -20.15 22.65 -31.10
CA THR A 433 -20.02 24.09 -30.88
C THR A 433 -19.82 24.49 -29.42
N THR A 434 -19.90 23.55 -28.47
CA THR A 434 -19.78 23.86 -27.04
C THR A 434 -18.64 23.11 -26.39
N ALA A 435 -17.96 23.78 -25.45
CA ALA A 435 -16.94 23.15 -24.63
C ALA A 435 -17.56 22.22 -23.57
N LEU A 436 -16.82 21.16 -23.22
CA LEU A 436 -17.12 20.41 -22.00
C LEU A 436 -16.94 21.35 -20.79
N ARG A 437 -17.93 21.36 -19.90
CA ARG A 437 -17.97 22.26 -18.74
C ARG A 437 -18.29 21.51 -17.46
N ILE A 438 -17.69 21.96 -16.37
CA ILE A 438 -18.00 21.60 -14.99
C ILE A 438 -18.49 22.86 -14.26
N GLY A 439 -19.48 22.71 -13.38
CA GLY A 439 -20.09 23.82 -12.64
C GLY A 439 -21.25 24.50 -13.40
N ALA A 440 -22.13 25.18 -12.67
CA ALA A 440 -23.44 25.56 -13.17
C ALA A 440 -23.49 26.91 -13.92
N LEU A 441 -24.66 27.23 -14.48
CA LEU A 441 -24.98 28.57 -14.98
C LEU A 441 -25.37 29.50 -13.84
N GLN A 442 -24.94 30.76 -13.94
CA GLN A 442 -25.42 31.85 -13.13
C GLN A 442 -26.83 32.26 -13.60
N ASP A 443 -27.87 31.69 -12.98
CA ASP A 443 -29.26 32.03 -13.31
C ASP A 443 -30.17 32.06 -12.06
N GLY A 444 -29.76 32.78 -11.00
CA GLY A 444 -30.62 33.21 -9.88
C GLY A 444 -31.13 32.12 -8.92
N ALA A 445 -31.76 31.07 -9.45
CA ALA A 445 -32.48 30.02 -8.76
C ALA A 445 -31.78 28.64 -8.82
N ARG A 446 -30.71 28.52 -9.63
CA ARG A 446 -29.99 27.26 -9.90
C ARG A 446 -28.73 27.13 -9.03
N LEU A 447 -28.96 26.83 -7.75
CA LEU A 447 -27.93 26.77 -6.72
C LEU A 447 -27.16 25.44 -6.76
N THR A 448 -25.84 25.55 -6.64
CA THR A 448 -24.93 24.41 -6.44
C THR A 448 -23.84 24.76 -5.44
N ASN A 449 -23.37 23.76 -4.70
CA ASN A 449 -22.18 23.89 -3.89
C ASN A 449 -21.43 22.56 -3.91
N MET A 450 -20.81 22.27 -5.05
CA MET A 450 -20.30 20.92 -5.34
C MET A 450 -18.78 20.86 -5.33
N LEU A 451 -18.23 19.85 -4.67
CA LEU A 451 -16.87 19.39 -4.89
C LEU A 451 -16.93 18.30 -5.94
N ILE A 452 -16.23 18.44 -7.06
CA ILE A 452 -16.15 17.43 -8.13
C ILE A 452 -14.69 17.05 -8.32
N ARG A 453 -14.41 15.74 -8.36
CA ARG A 453 -13.06 15.20 -8.50
C ARG A 453 -13.01 13.98 -9.39
N ASP A 454 -11.79 13.72 -9.87
CA ASP A 454 -11.41 12.50 -10.58
C ASP A 454 -12.37 12.21 -11.75
N LEU A 455 -12.61 13.24 -12.56
CA LEU A 455 -13.36 13.12 -13.80
C LEU A 455 -12.49 12.36 -14.80
N ALA A 456 -13.00 11.26 -15.34
CA ALA A 456 -12.31 10.48 -16.36
C ALA A 456 -13.29 10.09 -17.46
N ILE A 457 -12.85 10.21 -18.71
CA ILE A 457 -13.60 9.78 -19.89
C ILE A 457 -12.75 8.74 -20.62
N PHE A 458 -13.34 7.58 -20.87
CA PHE A 458 -12.73 6.44 -21.55
C PHE A 458 -13.46 6.19 -22.88
N ASN A 459 -12.70 5.85 -23.91
CA ASN A 459 -13.21 5.22 -25.13
C ASN A 459 -12.87 3.72 -25.04
N ALA A 460 -13.72 2.99 -24.32
CA ALA A 460 -13.51 1.58 -23.99
C ALA A 460 -14.85 0.88 -23.74
N THR A 461 -14.92 -0.36 -24.18
CA THR A 461 -15.98 -1.30 -23.76
C THR A 461 -15.65 -1.79 -22.35
N MET A 462 -16.55 -1.56 -21.41
CA MET A 462 -16.47 -2.08 -20.03
C MET A 462 -17.76 -2.81 -19.66
N THR A 463 -17.64 -3.93 -18.97
CA THR A 463 -18.78 -4.63 -18.37
C THR A 463 -19.36 -3.82 -17.19
N ASP A 464 -20.59 -4.14 -16.79
CA ASP A 464 -21.22 -3.50 -15.61
C ASP A 464 -20.37 -3.69 -14.34
N ALA A 465 -19.79 -4.88 -14.17
CA ALA A 465 -18.93 -5.20 -13.03
C ALA A 465 -17.65 -4.36 -13.01
N GLU A 466 -17.03 -4.14 -14.17
CA GLU A 466 -15.83 -3.30 -14.29
C GLU A 466 -16.14 -1.83 -14.02
N VAL A 467 -17.26 -1.30 -14.54
CA VAL A 467 -17.70 0.07 -14.25
C VAL A 467 -17.94 0.26 -12.75
N ILE A 468 -18.66 -0.66 -12.11
CA ILE A 468 -18.95 -0.63 -10.67
C ILE A 468 -17.65 -0.67 -9.84
N ALA A 469 -16.70 -1.52 -10.22
CA ALA A 469 -15.42 -1.62 -9.53
C ALA A 469 -14.56 -0.34 -9.71
N ALA A 470 -14.49 0.17 -10.94
CA ALA A 470 -13.65 1.34 -11.28
C ALA A 470 -14.20 2.64 -10.69
N MET A 471 -15.52 2.88 -10.76
CA MET A 471 -16.11 4.17 -10.34
C MET A 471 -15.88 4.50 -8.87
N LYS A 472 -15.78 3.46 -8.01
CA LYS A 472 -15.56 3.61 -6.57
C LYS A 472 -14.14 4.04 -6.20
N ARG A 473 -13.18 4.01 -7.13
CA ARG A 473 -11.75 4.27 -6.85
C ARG A 473 -11.25 5.46 -7.64
N GLU A 474 -10.20 6.12 -7.14
CA GLU A 474 -9.49 7.09 -7.98
C GLU A 474 -8.85 6.38 -9.18
N VAL A 475 -8.92 7.00 -10.36
CA VAL A 475 -8.19 6.50 -11.52
C VAL A 475 -6.69 6.64 -11.26
N THR A 476 -5.90 5.69 -11.73
CA THR A 476 -4.44 5.71 -11.61
C THR A 476 -3.78 5.35 -12.94
N VAL A 477 -2.48 5.62 -13.06
CA VAL A 477 -1.67 5.22 -14.22
C VAL A 477 -1.62 3.71 -14.44
N ASN A 478 -1.95 2.92 -13.41
CA ASN A 478 -2.00 1.47 -13.47
C ASN A 478 -3.39 0.93 -13.84
N SER A 479 -4.35 1.80 -14.19
CA SER A 479 -5.67 1.36 -14.66
C SER A 479 -5.51 0.50 -15.92
N PRO A 480 -6.21 -0.65 -16.02
CA PRO A 480 -6.18 -1.48 -17.24
C PRO A 480 -6.71 -0.72 -18.47
N TYR A 481 -7.52 0.32 -18.26
CA TYR A 481 -8.09 1.17 -19.30
C TYR A 481 -7.35 2.51 -19.45
N PHE A 482 -6.15 2.66 -18.88
CA PHE A 482 -5.40 3.92 -18.92
C PHE A 482 -5.13 4.39 -20.37
N ALA A 483 -4.76 3.45 -21.25
CA ALA A 483 -4.51 3.74 -22.66
C ALA A 483 -5.77 4.21 -23.42
N ASN A 484 -6.96 3.89 -22.92
CA ASN A 484 -8.26 4.27 -23.50
C ASN A 484 -8.77 5.63 -23.04
N LEU A 485 -8.04 6.35 -22.18
CA LEU A 485 -8.44 7.65 -21.69
C LEU A 485 -8.50 8.69 -22.83
N VAL A 486 -9.66 9.34 -22.94
CA VAL A 486 -9.88 10.56 -23.74
C VAL A 486 -9.41 11.78 -22.95
N GLY A 487 -9.55 11.74 -21.63
CA GLY A 487 -9.07 12.74 -20.69
C GLY A 487 -9.29 12.29 -19.25
N TRP A 488 -8.38 12.68 -18.35
CA TRP A 488 -8.50 12.36 -16.93
C TRP A 488 -8.00 13.53 -16.07
N TRP A 489 -8.87 14.03 -15.20
CA TRP A 489 -8.62 15.17 -14.33
C TRP A 489 -8.84 14.76 -12.87
N PRO A 490 -7.77 14.48 -12.11
CA PRO A 490 -7.86 14.18 -10.68
C PRO A 490 -8.48 15.32 -9.86
N MET A 491 -8.26 16.57 -10.31
CA MET A 491 -8.69 17.81 -9.65
C MET A 491 -8.24 17.88 -8.19
N LYS A 492 -6.93 17.69 -7.97
CA LYS A 492 -6.30 17.62 -6.64
C LYS A 492 -5.09 18.55 -6.48
N GLU A 493 -4.99 19.54 -7.35
CA GLU A 493 -3.92 20.54 -7.36
C GLU A 493 -3.89 21.35 -6.06
N GLY A 494 -5.05 21.56 -5.42
CA GLY A 494 -5.17 22.24 -4.13
C GLY A 494 -5.08 23.77 -4.20
N ASN A 495 -4.66 24.32 -5.35
CA ASN A 495 -4.64 25.74 -5.65
C ASN A 495 -4.61 25.97 -7.17
N GLY A 496 -4.70 27.25 -7.57
CA GLY A 496 -4.62 27.67 -8.97
C GLY A 496 -5.91 27.47 -9.76
N PHE A 497 -5.82 27.80 -11.05
CA PHE A 497 -6.98 27.89 -11.96
C PHE A 497 -6.88 26.97 -13.18
N VAL A 498 -5.99 25.97 -13.14
CA VAL A 498 -5.82 24.99 -14.22
C VAL A 498 -5.98 23.60 -13.62
N LEU A 499 -6.95 22.83 -14.11
CA LEU A 499 -7.12 21.43 -13.73
C LEU A 499 -6.44 20.58 -14.80
N LYS A 500 -5.35 19.91 -14.41
CA LYS A 500 -4.46 19.25 -15.36
C LYS A 500 -5.00 17.92 -15.82
N ASP A 501 -4.94 17.69 -17.13
CA ASP A 501 -5.15 16.37 -17.71
C ASP A 501 -3.94 15.47 -17.44
N ARG A 502 -4.19 14.31 -16.84
CA ARG A 502 -3.19 13.30 -16.47
C ARG A 502 -3.26 12.05 -17.35
N SER A 503 -4.11 12.06 -18.39
CA SER A 503 -4.14 11.00 -19.41
C SER A 503 -3.01 11.08 -20.44
N GLY A 504 -2.25 12.18 -20.46
CA GLY A 504 -1.24 12.47 -21.49
C GLY A 504 -1.80 13.08 -22.78
N LYS A 505 -3.09 13.46 -22.81
CA LYS A 505 -3.73 14.12 -23.97
C LYS A 505 -3.72 15.65 -23.90
N ASN A 506 -3.24 16.23 -22.80
CA ASN A 506 -3.08 17.67 -22.58
C ASN A 506 -4.41 18.46 -22.70
N ASN A 507 -5.54 17.83 -22.39
CA ASN A 507 -6.86 18.48 -22.42
C ASN A 507 -7.17 19.22 -21.12
N ASP A 508 -6.35 20.20 -20.72
CA ASP A 508 -6.51 20.90 -19.45
C ASP A 508 -7.83 21.71 -19.40
N PHE A 509 -8.49 21.71 -18.23
CA PHE A 509 -9.58 22.64 -17.95
C PHE A 509 -9.05 23.95 -17.39
N ILE A 510 -9.70 25.06 -17.75
CA ILE A 510 -9.49 26.38 -17.14
C ILE A 510 -10.64 26.65 -16.17
N LEU A 511 -10.29 26.82 -14.90
CA LEU A 511 -11.20 27.12 -13.81
C LEU A 511 -11.41 28.65 -13.71
N SER A 512 -12.62 29.06 -13.30
CA SER A 512 -12.96 30.47 -13.13
C SER A 512 -12.07 31.14 -12.08
N SER A 513 -11.72 32.40 -12.26
CA SER A 513 -10.77 33.12 -11.39
C SER A 513 -11.25 33.35 -9.96
N ASN A 514 -12.55 33.19 -9.71
CA ASN A 514 -13.19 33.24 -8.39
C ASN A 514 -13.29 31.87 -7.71
N ALA A 515 -12.73 30.82 -8.29
CA ALA A 515 -12.83 29.49 -7.72
C ALA A 515 -12.01 29.35 -6.43
N THR A 516 -12.57 28.59 -5.50
CA THR A 516 -11.91 28.22 -4.25
C THR A 516 -11.68 26.72 -4.19
N TRP A 517 -10.72 26.32 -3.37
CA TRP A 517 -10.42 24.91 -3.11
C TRP A 517 -10.86 24.56 -1.70
N ALA A 518 -11.43 23.37 -1.52
CA ALA A 518 -11.79 22.83 -0.22
C ALA A 518 -10.94 21.60 0.08
N THR A 519 -10.42 21.52 1.31
CA THR A 519 -9.83 20.30 1.86
C THR A 519 -10.90 19.48 2.57
N PHE A 520 -10.79 18.16 2.50
CA PHE A 520 -11.75 17.24 3.12
C PHE A 520 -11.04 16.00 3.66
N ASN A 521 -11.68 15.35 4.63
CA ASN A 521 -11.22 14.12 5.27
C ASN A 521 -12.47 13.38 5.79
N ASP A 522 -13.19 12.72 4.90
CA ASP A 522 -14.52 12.19 5.18
C ASP A 522 -14.54 10.66 5.08
N LEU A 523 -15.22 9.99 6.00
CA LEU A 523 -15.61 8.60 5.79
C LEU A 523 -16.73 8.54 4.75
N SER A 524 -16.57 7.70 3.73
CA SER A 524 -17.60 7.48 2.72
C SER A 524 -17.71 6.00 2.35
N PRO A 525 -18.90 5.37 2.47
CA PRO A 525 -19.11 4.00 2.02
C PRO A 525 -19.13 3.87 0.48
N ASN A 526 -19.26 5.02 -0.21
CA ASN A 526 -19.44 5.09 -1.66
C ASN A 526 -18.11 5.21 -2.41
N ILE A 527 -17.03 5.56 -1.70
CA ILE A 527 -15.67 5.69 -2.25
C ILE A 527 -14.76 4.70 -1.53
N ASN A 528 -13.94 4.00 -2.29
CA ASN A 528 -12.91 3.10 -1.80
C ASN A 528 -11.54 3.78 -2.04
N PRO A 529 -11.08 4.66 -1.13
CA PRO A 529 -9.80 5.33 -1.29
C PRO A 529 -8.64 4.33 -1.34
N GLU A 530 -7.53 4.74 -1.95
CA GLU A 530 -6.31 3.95 -1.89
C GLU A 530 -5.76 3.95 -0.46
N ILE A 531 -5.51 2.77 0.09
CA ILE A 531 -4.85 2.63 1.38
C ILE A 531 -3.36 2.87 1.16
N VAL A 532 -2.80 3.89 1.81
CA VAL A 532 -1.40 4.29 1.59
C VAL A 532 -0.46 3.81 2.69
N GLY A 533 0.72 3.34 2.25
CA GLY A 533 1.99 3.21 2.99
C GLY A 533 1.92 2.69 4.43
N ALA A 534 1.63 3.58 5.38
CA ALA A 534 1.68 3.28 6.81
C ALA A 534 0.72 2.15 7.23
N ALA A 535 -0.45 2.06 6.61
CA ALA A 535 -1.42 1.01 6.92
C ALA A 535 -0.92 -0.39 6.53
N TYR A 536 -0.21 -0.53 5.41
CA TYR A 536 0.39 -1.82 5.02
C TYR A 536 1.57 -2.23 5.90
N ARG A 537 2.14 -1.27 6.65
CA ARG A 537 3.23 -1.52 7.60
C ARG A 537 2.72 -1.80 9.01
N THR A 538 1.41 -1.89 9.28
CA THR A 538 0.89 -2.30 10.60
C THR A 538 0.93 -3.82 10.82
N VAL A 539 1.21 -4.58 9.76
CA VAL A 539 1.48 -6.02 9.78
C VAL A 539 2.93 -6.29 9.35
N PRO A 540 3.50 -7.46 9.69
CA PRO A 540 4.84 -7.82 9.22
C PRO A 540 4.92 -7.86 7.70
N ASN A 541 5.98 -7.24 7.16
CA ASN A 541 6.39 -7.39 5.78
C ASN A 541 7.70 -8.20 5.72
N ASN A 542 8.03 -8.83 4.59
CA ASN A 542 9.27 -9.63 4.48
C ASN A 542 10.53 -8.84 4.82
N VAL A 543 10.54 -7.55 4.46
CA VAL A 543 11.66 -6.63 4.71
C VAL A 543 11.94 -6.42 6.20
N ASP A 544 10.98 -6.67 7.08
CA ASP A 544 11.13 -6.53 8.53
C ASP A 544 12.03 -7.62 9.14
N LEU A 545 12.08 -8.81 8.52
CA LEU A 545 12.69 -9.98 9.14
C LEU A 545 14.22 -9.87 9.25
N PRO A 546 14.96 -9.40 8.24
CA PRO A 546 16.40 -9.14 8.39
C PRO A 546 16.68 -8.12 9.50
N PHE A 547 15.90 -7.04 9.59
CA PHE A 547 16.05 -6.04 10.65
C PHE A 547 15.87 -6.67 12.05
N GLN A 548 14.85 -7.51 12.21
CA GLN A 548 14.62 -8.26 13.45
C GLN A 548 15.77 -9.22 13.78
N ILE A 549 16.30 -9.94 12.79
CA ILE A 549 17.38 -10.91 12.96
C ILE A 549 18.69 -10.21 13.34
N TYR A 550 19.06 -9.10 12.68
CA TYR A 550 20.27 -8.34 13.06
C TYR A 550 20.21 -7.89 14.51
N ASN A 551 19.08 -7.28 14.92
CA ASN A 551 18.90 -6.82 16.30
C ASN A 551 19.01 -7.97 17.30
N TRP A 552 18.40 -9.13 16.99
CA TRP A 552 18.47 -10.30 17.86
C TRP A 552 19.90 -10.84 18.01
N LEU A 553 20.66 -10.87 16.91
CA LEU A 553 22.05 -11.29 16.87
C LEU A 553 23.04 -10.26 17.44
N GLY A 554 22.55 -9.12 17.95
CA GLY A 554 23.39 -8.04 18.47
C GLY A 554 24.24 -7.36 17.38
N ILE A 555 23.73 -7.32 16.15
CA ILE A 555 24.28 -6.58 15.02
C ILE A 555 23.43 -5.32 14.88
N LEU A 556 24.02 -4.15 15.08
CA LEU A 556 23.30 -2.88 15.00
C LEU A 556 23.14 -2.46 13.53
N PRO A 557 21.91 -2.40 12.99
CA PRO A 557 21.72 -1.94 11.62
C PRO A 557 22.15 -0.48 11.46
N ARG A 558 22.88 -0.21 10.38
CA ARG A 558 23.40 1.13 10.09
C ARG A 558 22.55 1.85 9.04
N ALA A 559 22.48 3.18 9.11
CA ALA A 559 21.63 3.97 8.22
C ALA A 559 22.03 3.78 6.74
N GLU A 560 23.32 3.63 6.45
CA GLU A 560 23.86 3.40 5.12
C GLU A 560 23.42 2.07 4.48
N TRP A 561 22.90 1.11 5.25
CA TRP A 561 22.38 -0.14 4.69
C TRP A 561 21.04 0.03 3.98
N GLY A 562 20.38 1.18 4.18
CA GLY A 562 19.12 1.53 3.51
C GLY A 562 17.99 0.54 3.77
N LEU A 563 18.01 -0.18 4.91
CA LEU A 563 16.96 -1.12 5.29
C LEU A 563 15.59 -0.43 5.30
N THR A 564 14.59 -1.07 4.70
CA THR A 564 13.21 -0.55 4.71
C THR A 564 12.32 -1.28 5.69
N GLY A 565 12.83 -2.31 6.36
CA GLY A 565 12.15 -3.02 7.45
C GLY A 565 12.20 -2.33 8.80
N LYS A 566 11.38 -2.82 9.74
CA LYS A 566 11.38 -2.40 11.14
C LYS A 566 11.39 -3.59 12.10
N SER A 567 11.66 -3.33 13.37
CA SER A 567 11.55 -4.34 14.44
C SER A 567 10.11 -4.47 14.95
N TRP A 568 9.77 -5.68 15.38
CA TRP A 568 8.54 -6.01 16.09
C TRP A 568 8.88 -6.29 17.56
N PRO A 569 8.70 -5.32 18.48
CA PRO A 569 9.11 -5.48 19.86
C PRO A 569 8.21 -6.52 20.57
N PRO A 570 8.80 -7.58 21.17
CA PRO A 570 8.05 -8.57 21.94
C PRO A 570 7.65 -8.01 23.30
N ALA A 571 6.50 -8.45 23.79
CA ALA A 571 6.23 -8.48 25.21
C ALA A 571 6.72 -9.82 25.76
N PHE A 572 7.25 -9.84 26.98
CA PHE A 572 7.74 -11.06 27.62
C PHE A 572 6.71 -11.55 28.65
N THR A 573 6.56 -12.86 28.77
CA THR A 573 5.79 -13.45 29.88
C THR A 573 6.60 -13.28 31.15
N GLU A 574 6.00 -12.74 32.21
CA GLU A 574 6.64 -12.71 33.53
C GLU A 574 7.00 -14.14 33.94
N VAL A 575 8.29 -14.39 34.16
CA VAL A 575 8.76 -15.68 34.66
C VAL A 575 8.43 -15.70 36.14
N ILE A 576 7.32 -16.31 36.54
CA ILE A 576 7.20 -16.82 37.91
C ILE A 576 8.13 -18.02 37.96
N THR A 577 9.33 -17.80 38.49
CA THR A 577 10.26 -18.85 38.92
C THR A 577 9.55 -19.77 39.91
N ASN A 578 9.29 -21.01 39.50
CA ASN A 578 9.14 -22.14 40.41
C ASN A 578 10.09 -23.24 39.96
#